data_AF-A0A8H7RJY8-F1
#
_entry.id   AF-A0A8H7RJY8-F1
#
_cell.length_a   1.000
_cell.length_b   1.000
_cell.length_c   1.000
_cell.angle_alpha   90.00
_cell.angle_beta   90.00
_cell.angle_gamma   90.00
#
_symmetry.space_group_name_H-M   'P 1'
#
loop_
_entity.id
_entity.type
_entity.pdbx_description
1 polymer ?
#
loop_
_entity_poly.entity_id
_entity_poly.type
_entity_poly.pdbx_seq_one_letter_code
_entity_poly.pdbx_strand_id
1 'polypeptide(L)'
;MNNLKLIRLDVGGEKFITYYETLKQSAYFRELILNKKAKGAMVTGKEENQEFFIDRDGDAFQNIMHYLRTYDIQEKNKEKLQILECEAEFYGFYDMVKQLNQLIAKYNQCYYVKEMPSAFEEMNTSKTIRFFKDQQSIVASYKYMNLDEKKYTYKLVFASPKE
;
A
#
# COMPACT_ATOMS: atom_id res chain seq x y z
N MET A 1 26.47 8.79 13.58
CA MET A 1 26.18 9.68 12.44
C MET A 1 25.22 10.76 12.90
N ASN A 2 25.36 12.00 12.42
CA ASN A 2 24.41 13.08 12.70
C ASN A 2 23.09 12.80 11.97
N ASN A 3 21.95 12.79 12.68
CA ASN A 3 20.62 12.52 12.09
C ASN A 3 20.20 13.59 11.06
N LEU A 4 20.73 14.81 11.17
CA LEU A 4 20.49 15.91 10.23
C LEU A 4 21.43 15.89 9.02
N LYS A 5 22.27 14.85 8.86
CA LYS A 5 23.15 14.73 7.69
C LYS A 5 22.30 14.52 6.43
N LEU A 6 22.54 15.37 5.43
CA LEU A 6 21.98 15.20 4.09
C LEU A 6 22.67 14.04 3.35
N ILE A 7 21.85 13.25 2.67
CA ILE A 7 22.23 12.11 1.86
C ILE A 7 21.77 12.39 0.43
N ARG A 8 22.68 12.22 -0.53
CA ARG A 8 22.42 12.37 -1.97
C ARG A 8 22.29 10.98 -2.58
N LEU A 9 21.15 10.70 -3.19
CA LEU A 9 20.89 9.46 -3.90
C LEU A 9 20.71 9.77 -5.39
N ASP A 10 21.19 8.86 -6.23
CA ASP A 10 20.81 8.77 -7.63
C ASP A 10 20.14 7.40 -7.82
N VAL A 11 18.86 7.38 -8.15
CA VAL A 11 18.09 6.14 -8.32
C VAL A 11 17.66 6.04 -9.78
N GLY A 12 18.36 5.21 -10.55
CA GLY A 12 18.07 5.03 -11.98
C GLY A 12 18.25 6.27 -12.85
N GLY A 13 19.03 7.26 -12.40
CA GLY A 13 19.20 8.56 -13.05
C GLY A 13 18.46 9.72 -12.36
N GLU A 14 17.50 9.42 -11.49
CA GLU A 14 16.73 10.43 -10.75
C GLU A 14 17.45 10.83 -9.45
N LYS A 15 17.60 12.14 -9.23
CA LYS A 15 18.38 12.69 -8.11
C LYS A 15 17.51 13.02 -6.91
N PHE A 16 17.87 12.49 -5.75
CA PHE A 16 17.18 12.75 -4.49
C PHE A 16 18.14 13.28 -3.44
N ILE A 17 17.65 14.20 -2.62
CA ILE A 17 18.34 14.68 -1.42
C ILE A 17 17.38 14.57 -0.24
N THR A 18 17.84 13.94 0.82
CA THR A 18 17.05 13.77 2.05
C THR A 18 17.93 13.64 3.28
N TYR A 19 17.34 13.65 4.47
CA TYR A 19 18.06 13.39 5.71
C TYR A 19 18.34 11.89 5.89
N TYR A 20 19.45 11.55 6.53
CA TYR A 20 19.74 10.18 6.98
C TYR A 20 18.59 9.61 7.82
N GLU A 21 17.99 10.46 8.66
CA GLU A 21 16.84 10.11 9.50
C GLU A 21 15.67 9.51 8.70
N THR A 22 15.39 10.03 7.50
CA THR A 22 14.31 9.55 6.64
C THR A 22 14.57 8.13 6.13
N LEU A 23 15.84 7.78 5.90
CA LEU A 23 16.24 6.52 5.28
C LEU A 23 16.58 5.43 6.31
N LYS A 24 16.96 5.79 7.54
CA LYS A 24 17.54 4.85 8.51
C LYS A 24 16.59 3.73 8.96
N GLN A 25 15.29 3.88 8.74
CA GLN A 25 14.30 2.83 9.04
C GLN A 25 14.49 1.58 8.17
N SER A 26 15.12 1.73 7.00
CA SER A 26 15.50 0.61 6.14
C SER A 26 16.89 0.07 6.50
N ALA A 27 17.01 -1.26 6.61
CA ALA A 27 18.29 -1.92 6.76
C ALA A 27 19.18 -1.75 5.51
N TYR A 28 18.58 -1.75 4.31
CA TYR A 28 19.27 -1.54 3.05
C TYR A 28 20.01 -0.18 3.04
N PHE A 29 19.31 0.89 3.37
CA PHE A 29 19.91 2.23 3.38
C PHE A 29 20.93 2.41 4.52
N ARG A 30 20.72 1.79 5.68
CA ARG A 30 21.74 1.79 6.74
C ARG A 30 23.03 1.14 6.27
N GLU A 31 22.95 -0.03 5.66
CA GLU A 31 24.10 -0.77 5.12
C GLU A 31 24.80 0.03 4.02
N LEU A 32 24.03 0.59 3.09
CA LEU A 32 24.54 1.45 2.01
C LEU A 32 25.28 2.67 2.57
N ILE A 33 24.69 3.38 3.52
CA ILE A 33 25.20 4.67 3.98
C ILE A 33 26.40 4.52 4.93
N LEU A 34 26.32 3.53 5.84
CA LEU A 34 27.35 3.28 6.87
C LEU A 34 28.54 2.51 6.30
N ASN A 35 28.27 1.43 5.57
CA ASN A 35 29.29 0.50 5.12
C ASN A 35 29.65 0.69 3.65
N LYS A 36 29.03 1.66 2.96
CA LYS A 36 29.27 1.97 1.53
C LYS A 36 29.03 0.76 0.64
N LYS A 37 28.12 -0.12 1.06
CA LYS A 37 27.86 -1.40 0.41
C LYS A 37 26.36 -1.68 0.47
N ALA A 38 25.75 -1.96 -0.67
CA ALA A 38 24.43 -2.59 -0.74
C ALA A 38 24.27 -3.22 -2.12
N LYS A 39 23.32 -4.16 -2.24
CA LYS A 39 23.02 -4.80 -3.52
C LYS A 39 22.53 -3.75 -4.53
N GLY A 40 23.08 -3.79 -5.75
CA GLY A 40 22.66 -2.89 -6.83
C GLY A 40 22.99 -1.41 -6.60
N ALA A 41 23.90 -1.11 -5.67
CA ALA A 41 24.31 0.25 -5.38
C ALA A 41 25.80 0.46 -5.57
N MET A 42 26.16 1.67 -6.00
CA MET A 42 27.53 2.14 -6.13
C MET A 42 27.67 3.48 -5.41
N VAL A 43 28.82 3.70 -4.77
CA VAL A 43 29.14 5.00 -4.19
C VAL A 43 30.02 5.76 -5.17
N THR A 44 29.61 6.96 -5.52
CA THR A 44 30.34 7.88 -6.38
C THR A 44 30.76 9.12 -5.59
N GLY A 45 31.76 9.84 -6.10
CA GLY A 45 32.31 11.01 -5.43
C GLY A 45 33.15 10.69 -4.18
N LYS A 46 33.62 11.74 -3.50
CA LYS A 46 34.40 11.66 -2.26
C LYS A 46 33.86 12.66 -1.24
N GLU A 47 33.92 12.27 0.03
CA GLU A 47 33.64 13.12 1.19
C GLU A 47 32.31 13.90 1.10
N GLU A 48 32.37 15.21 0.83
CA GLU A 48 31.22 16.11 0.82
C GLU A 48 30.36 15.99 -0.43
N ASN A 49 30.96 15.51 -1.54
CA ASN A 49 30.29 15.26 -2.81
C ASN A 49 29.92 13.79 -2.99
N GLN A 50 29.88 13.02 -1.90
CA GLN A 50 29.53 11.62 -1.97
C GLN A 50 28.06 11.44 -2.38
N GLU A 51 27.83 10.63 -3.40
CA GLU A 51 26.51 10.28 -3.91
C GLU A 51 26.36 8.75 -3.93
N PHE A 52 25.14 8.27 -3.68
CA PHE A 52 24.83 6.84 -3.72
C PHE A 52 23.98 6.57 -4.94
N PHE A 53 24.57 5.95 -5.95
CA PHE A 53 23.86 5.46 -7.12
C PHE A 53 23.21 4.11 -6.81
N ILE A 54 21.97 3.93 -7.25
CA ILE A 54 21.15 2.73 -7.08
C ILE A 54 20.48 2.43 -8.41
N ASP A 55 20.72 1.25 -8.97
CA ASP A 55 20.21 0.85 -10.29
C ASP A 55 18.77 0.31 -10.18
N ARG A 56 17.81 1.21 -9.91
CA ARG A 56 16.39 0.91 -9.65
C ARG A 56 15.48 2.02 -10.20
N ASP A 57 14.17 1.80 -10.14
CA ASP A 57 13.16 2.71 -10.68
C ASP A 57 13.04 4.00 -9.85
N GLY A 58 13.53 5.11 -10.41
CA GLY A 58 13.47 6.45 -9.80
C GLY A 58 12.05 7.00 -9.66
N ASP A 59 11.15 6.71 -10.60
CA ASP A 59 9.77 7.19 -10.57
C ASP A 59 9.00 6.54 -9.41
N ALA A 60 9.17 5.22 -9.24
CA ALA A 60 8.62 4.51 -8.08
C ALA A 60 9.27 5.00 -6.77
N PHE A 61 10.58 5.29 -6.78
CA PHE A 61 11.29 5.79 -5.61
C PHE A 61 10.78 7.16 -5.13
N GLN A 62 10.30 8.03 -6.03
CA GLN A 62 9.64 9.28 -5.65
C GLN A 62 8.42 9.04 -4.75
N ASN A 63 7.63 7.99 -5.02
CA ASN A 63 6.49 7.61 -4.17
C ASN A 63 6.95 7.05 -2.82
N ILE A 64 8.05 6.29 -2.79
CA ILE A 64 8.67 5.87 -1.52
C ILE A 64 9.06 7.09 -0.70
N MET A 65 9.75 8.07 -1.30
CA MET A 65 10.15 9.29 -0.61
C MET A 65 8.95 10.10 -0.09
N HIS A 66 7.84 10.13 -0.83
CA HIS A 66 6.60 10.72 -0.34
C HIS A 66 6.10 9.98 0.92
N TYR A 67 5.97 8.66 0.85
CA TYR A 67 5.54 7.84 1.97
C TYR A 67 6.42 8.01 3.21
N LEU A 68 7.75 8.07 3.05
CA LEU A 68 8.66 8.27 4.20
C LEU A 68 8.49 9.62 4.91
N ARG A 69 7.84 10.60 4.27
CA ARG A 69 7.58 11.93 4.84
C ARG A 69 6.17 12.07 5.40
N THR A 70 5.19 11.41 4.79
CA THR A 70 3.76 11.59 5.10
C THR A 70 3.10 10.36 5.73
N TYR A 71 3.72 9.19 5.62
CA TYR A 71 3.14 7.87 5.90
C TYR A 71 1.86 7.57 5.10
N ASP A 72 1.70 8.21 3.93
CA ASP A 72 0.53 8.08 3.06
C ASP A 72 0.91 7.51 1.67
N ILE A 73 0.02 6.69 1.10
CA ILE A 73 0.17 6.09 -0.23
C ILE A 73 -0.92 6.66 -1.13
N GLN A 74 -0.53 7.55 -2.04
CA GLN A 74 -1.47 8.28 -2.91
C GLN A 74 -1.75 7.60 -4.26
N GLU A 75 -0.98 6.56 -4.61
CA GLU A 75 -1.13 5.84 -5.86
C GLU A 75 -2.45 5.04 -5.91
N LYS A 76 -3.15 5.14 -7.03
CA LYS A 76 -4.46 4.50 -7.25
C LYS A 76 -4.43 3.52 -8.42
N ASN A 77 -3.43 3.55 -9.28
CA ASN A 77 -3.29 2.57 -10.34
C ASN A 77 -2.74 1.26 -9.76
N LYS A 78 -3.42 0.13 -10.04
CA LYS A 78 -3.03 -1.19 -9.52
C LYS A 78 -1.63 -1.63 -9.97
N GLU A 79 -1.30 -1.43 -11.25
CA GLU A 79 0.01 -1.82 -11.79
C GLU A 79 1.12 -1.01 -11.14
N LYS A 80 0.91 0.30 -10.96
CA LYS A 80 1.85 1.16 -10.22
C LYS A 80 1.98 0.78 -8.75
N LEU A 81 0.90 0.37 -8.10
CA LEU A 81 0.96 -0.17 -6.73
C LEU A 81 1.81 -1.44 -6.65
N GLN A 82 1.76 -2.32 -7.65
CA GLN A 82 2.59 -3.52 -7.70
C GLN A 82 4.07 -3.21 -7.93
N ILE A 83 4.38 -2.26 -8.82
CA ILE A 83 5.76 -1.77 -9.00
C ILE A 83 6.28 -1.17 -7.68
N LEU A 84 5.48 -0.31 -7.05
CA LEU A 84 5.84 0.32 -5.78
C LEU A 84 6.04 -0.71 -4.65
N GLU A 85 5.29 -1.81 -4.66
CA GLU A 85 5.44 -2.92 -3.70
C GLU A 85 6.76 -3.65 -3.90
N CYS A 86 7.12 -3.97 -5.13
CA CYS A 86 8.43 -4.55 -5.47
C CYS A 86 9.59 -3.65 -5.03
N GLU A 87 9.49 -2.34 -5.25
CA GLU A 87 10.52 -1.41 -4.79
C GLU A 87 10.57 -1.29 -3.26
N ALA A 88 9.42 -1.17 -2.60
CA ALA A 88 9.36 -1.11 -1.13
C ALA A 88 9.94 -2.38 -0.48
N GLU A 89 9.73 -3.55 -1.09
CA GLU A 89 10.34 -4.81 -0.66
C GLU A 89 11.86 -4.79 -0.87
N PHE A 90 12.32 -4.35 -2.05
CA PHE A 90 13.76 -4.23 -2.36
C PHE A 90 14.50 -3.37 -1.33
N TYR A 91 13.94 -2.21 -0.97
CA TYR A 91 14.52 -1.32 0.03
C TYR A 91 14.24 -1.77 1.48
N GLY A 92 13.42 -2.78 1.71
CA GLY A 92 13.12 -3.31 3.04
C GLY A 92 12.24 -2.39 3.90
N PHE A 93 11.24 -1.73 3.31
CA PHE A 93 10.25 -0.91 4.02
C PHE A 93 8.99 -1.73 4.37
N TYR A 94 9.12 -2.64 5.35
CA TYR A 94 8.07 -3.62 5.68
C TYR A 94 6.68 -3.05 5.98
N ASP A 95 6.59 -1.92 6.69
CA ASP A 95 5.30 -1.29 6.98
C ASP A 95 4.60 -0.80 5.71
N MET A 96 5.37 -0.27 4.75
CA MET A 96 4.86 0.16 3.45
C MET A 96 4.40 -1.05 2.63
N VAL A 97 5.21 -2.12 2.57
CA VAL A 97 4.87 -3.38 1.88
C VAL A 97 3.56 -3.95 2.42
N LYS A 98 3.35 -3.93 3.74
CA LYS A 98 2.09 -4.38 4.34
C LYS A 98 0.89 -3.56 3.89
N GLN A 99 1.02 -2.23 3.84
CA GLN A 99 -0.06 -1.35 3.36
C GLN A 99 -0.34 -1.54 1.87
N LEU A 100 0.71 -1.66 1.04
CA LEU A 100 0.58 -1.90 -0.40
C LEU A 100 -0.13 -3.22 -0.69
N ASN A 101 0.25 -4.29 0.00
CA ASN A 101 -0.42 -5.58 -0.13
C ASN A 101 -1.91 -5.51 0.23
N GLN A 102 -2.29 -4.73 1.24
CA GLN A 102 -3.70 -4.49 1.57
C GLN A 102 -4.43 -3.70 0.48
N LEU A 103 -3.80 -2.68 -0.10
CA LEU A 103 -4.38 -1.90 -1.19
C LEU A 103 -4.56 -2.75 -2.45
N ILE A 104 -3.54 -3.52 -2.84
CA ILE A 104 -3.58 -4.42 -3.99
C ILE A 104 -4.65 -5.51 -3.80
N ALA A 105 -4.78 -6.07 -2.60
CA ALA A 105 -5.82 -7.05 -2.30
C ALA A 105 -7.24 -6.47 -2.48
N LYS A 106 -7.47 -5.20 -2.14
CA LYS A 106 -8.77 -4.53 -2.38
C LYS A 106 -9.10 -4.41 -3.86
N TYR A 107 -8.10 -4.25 -4.75
CA TYR A 107 -8.32 -4.26 -6.20
C TYR A 107 -8.72 -5.64 -6.75
N ASN A 108 -8.43 -6.71 -6.02
CA ASN A 108 -8.79 -8.07 -6.40
C ASN A 108 -10.15 -8.49 -5.84
N GLN A 109 -10.93 -7.57 -5.26
CA GLN A 109 -12.28 -7.86 -4.79
C GLN A 109 -13.31 -7.47 -5.86
N CYS A 110 -14.22 -8.40 -6.15
CA CYS A 110 -15.43 -8.12 -6.91
C CYS A 110 -16.60 -7.90 -5.96
N TYR A 111 -17.56 -7.09 -6.39
CA TYR A 111 -18.76 -6.81 -5.61
C TYR A 111 -20.01 -7.15 -6.43
N TYR A 112 -20.97 -7.83 -5.81
CA TYR A 112 -22.28 -8.02 -6.40
C TYR A 112 -23.38 -7.74 -5.36
N VAL A 113 -24.56 -7.39 -5.86
CA VAL A 113 -25.71 -7.00 -5.05
C VAL A 113 -26.80 -8.05 -5.18
N LYS A 114 -27.37 -8.46 -4.05
CA LYS A 114 -28.54 -9.35 -4.02
C LYS A 114 -29.69 -8.67 -3.28
N GLU A 115 -30.86 -8.61 -3.92
CA GLU A 115 -32.10 -8.18 -3.27
C GLU A 115 -32.69 -9.32 -2.42
N MET A 116 -33.20 -8.95 -1.25
CA MET A 116 -33.81 -9.88 -0.29
C MET A 116 -35.22 -9.37 0.10
N PRO A 117 -36.28 -10.15 -0.19
CA PRO A 117 -37.67 -9.74 0.04
C PRO A 117 -38.09 -9.58 1.50
N SER A 118 -37.34 -10.15 2.46
CA SER A 118 -37.66 -10.11 3.89
C SER A 118 -36.44 -9.79 4.75
N ALA A 119 -36.69 -9.36 5.98
CA ALA A 119 -35.64 -9.15 6.97
C ALA A 119 -34.81 -10.43 7.12
N PHE A 120 -33.51 -10.31 6.94
CA PHE A 120 -32.56 -11.35 7.32
C PHE A 120 -32.54 -11.39 8.86
N GLU A 121 -33.48 -12.11 9.48
CA GLU A 121 -33.69 -12.15 10.94
C GLU A 121 -32.45 -12.63 11.72
N GLU A 122 -31.46 -13.21 11.04
CA GLU A 122 -30.23 -13.73 11.65
C GLU A 122 -29.03 -12.75 11.60
N MET A 123 -29.23 -11.46 11.34
CA MET A 123 -28.15 -10.49 11.58
C MET A 123 -28.10 -10.14 13.07
N ASN A 124 -27.64 -11.09 13.87
CA ASN A 124 -27.26 -10.85 15.26
C ASN A 124 -26.34 -9.62 15.27
N THR A 125 -26.71 -8.57 16.01
CA THR A 125 -25.96 -7.30 16.15
C THR A 125 -24.57 -7.46 16.80
N SER A 126 -24.09 -8.70 16.94
CA SER A 126 -22.69 -9.00 17.15
C SER A 126 -21.91 -8.31 16.05
N LYS A 127 -21.01 -7.39 16.43
CA LYS A 127 -20.14 -6.61 15.54
C LYS A 127 -19.14 -7.47 14.71
N THR A 128 -19.40 -8.77 14.58
CA THR A 128 -18.56 -9.75 13.90
C THR A 128 -19.11 -9.97 12.49
N ILE A 129 -18.32 -9.60 11.49
CA ILE A 129 -18.58 -9.92 10.08
C ILE A 129 -18.61 -11.44 9.95
N ARG A 130 -19.76 -12.03 9.59
CA ARG A 130 -19.88 -13.45 9.26
C ARG A 130 -19.76 -13.63 7.75
N PHE A 131 -18.97 -14.63 7.34
CA PHE A 131 -18.93 -15.08 5.95
C PHE A 131 -20.30 -15.60 5.55
N PHE A 132 -20.85 -15.07 4.46
CA PHE A 132 -21.94 -15.72 3.73
C PHE A 132 -21.28 -16.78 2.83
N LYS A 133 -21.89 -17.95 2.66
CA LYS A 133 -21.36 -19.14 1.94
C LYS A 133 -20.24 -18.86 0.89
N ASP A 134 -19.21 -19.71 0.89
CA ASP A 134 -18.12 -19.77 -0.10
C ASP A 134 -17.32 -18.46 -0.28
N GLN A 135 -16.53 -18.10 0.75
CA GLN A 135 -15.56 -16.98 0.72
C GLN A 135 -16.16 -15.58 0.46
N GLN A 136 -17.50 -15.43 0.54
CA GLN A 136 -18.19 -14.16 0.35
C GLN A 136 -18.43 -13.45 1.69
N SER A 137 -18.14 -12.15 1.75
CA SER A 137 -18.40 -11.33 2.95
C SER A 137 -19.45 -10.28 2.66
N ILE A 138 -20.45 -10.14 3.54
CA ILE A 138 -21.38 -9.00 3.47
C ILE A 138 -20.62 -7.76 3.94
N VAL A 139 -20.47 -6.78 3.05
CA VAL A 139 -19.73 -5.53 3.33
C VAL A 139 -20.65 -4.32 3.53
N ALA A 140 -21.89 -4.40 3.05
CA ALA A 140 -22.91 -3.39 3.28
C ALA A 140 -24.32 -3.99 3.19
N SER A 141 -25.27 -3.35 3.87
CA SER A 141 -26.70 -3.60 3.71
C SER A 141 -27.48 -2.28 3.65
N TYR A 142 -28.49 -2.23 2.78
CA TYR A 142 -29.38 -1.08 2.63
C TYR A 142 -30.81 -1.53 2.88
N LYS A 143 -31.50 -0.86 3.82
CA LYS A 143 -32.94 -1.00 4.03
C LYS A 143 -33.66 0.11 3.27
N TYR A 144 -34.61 -0.25 2.43
CA TYR A 144 -35.41 0.73 1.68
C TYR A 144 -36.87 0.24 1.58
N MET A 145 -37.79 1.15 1.31
CA MET A 145 -39.19 0.82 1.08
C MET A 145 -39.40 0.58 -0.42
N ASN A 146 -39.83 -0.62 -0.78
CA ASN A 146 -40.38 -0.88 -2.10
C ASN A 146 -41.76 -0.21 -2.18
N LEU A 147 -41.88 0.78 -3.06
CA LEU A 147 -43.08 1.61 -3.18
C LEU A 147 -44.25 0.86 -3.83
N ASP A 148 -43.97 -0.08 -4.73
CA ASP A 148 -44.97 -0.89 -5.43
C ASP A 148 -45.60 -1.92 -4.48
N GLU A 149 -44.75 -2.59 -3.70
CA GLU A 149 -45.19 -3.62 -2.75
C GLU A 149 -45.57 -3.07 -1.37
N LYS A 150 -45.31 -1.78 -1.11
CA LYS A 150 -45.44 -1.11 0.20
C LYS A 150 -44.78 -1.89 1.34
N LYS A 151 -43.64 -2.53 1.07
CA LYS A 151 -42.88 -3.36 2.02
C LYS A 151 -41.45 -2.89 2.11
N TYR A 152 -40.82 -3.10 3.27
CA TYR A 152 -39.39 -2.87 3.41
C TYR A 152 -38.61 -4.04 2.81
N THR A 153 -37.65 -3.72 1.95
CA THR A 153 -36.77 -4.65 1.25
C THR A 153 -35.32 -4.33 1.61
N TYR A 154 -34.43 -5.31 1.44
CA TYR A 154 -33.02 -5.17 1.74
C TYR A 154 -32.16 -5.44 0.49
N LYS A 155 -31.10 -4.65 0.31
CA LYS A 155 -30.01 -4.92 -0.65
C LYS A 155 -28.76 -5.25 0.13
N LEU A 156 -28.20 -6.43 -0.11
CA LEU A 156 -26.93 -6.86 0.47
C LEU A 156 -25.83 -6.73 -0.58
N VAL A 157 -24.71 -6.12 -0.20
CA VAL A 157 -23.49 -6.05 -1.02
C VAL A 157 -22.52 -7.09 -0.51
N PHE A 158 -22.15 -8.00 -1.40
CA PHE A 158 -21.18 -9.05 -1.13
C PHE A 158 -19.85 -8.69 -1.78
N ALA A 159 -18.76 -8.87 -1.04
CA ALA A 159 -17.42 -8.89 -1.58
C ALA A 159 -16.99 -10.34 -1.79
N SER A 160 -16.47 -10.65 -2.97
CA SER A 160 -15.84 -11.93 -3.30
C SER A 160 -14.44 -11.69 -3.85
N PRO A 161 -13.51 -12.64 -3.73
CA PRO A 161 -12.31 -12.65 -4.55
C PRO A 161 -12.70 -12.59 -6.03
N LYS A 162 -11.91 -11.89 -6.84
CA LYS A 162 -11.98 -11.94 -8.31
C LYS A 162 -11.45 -13.32 -8.74
N GLU A 163 -12.26 -14.07 -9.48
CA GLU A 163 -11.90 -15.37 -10.07
C GLU A 163 -10.65 -15.28 -10.96
#